data_AF-A0A0C2WWM2-F1
#
_entry.id   AF-A0A0C2WWM2-F1
#
_cell.length_a   1.000
_cell.length_b   1.000
_cell.length_c   1.000
_cell.angle_alpha   90.00
_cell.angle_beta   90.00
_cell.angle_gamma   90.00
#
_symmetry.space_group_name_H-M   'P 1'
#
loop_
_entity.id
_entity.type
_entity.pdbx_description
1 polymer ?
#
loop_
_entity_poly.entity_id
_entity_poly.type
_entity_poly.pdbx_seq_one_letter_code
_entity_poly.pdbx_strand_id
1 'polypeptide(L)'
;MSDYTPGISRRAVRLALEIHARVPVLPRSLFAKGIVGPHHHIWFTCRNTLPDTELLFQSAFVSKILDPSYIVRVLWVYEEDNRLLSVVDKVNENMESLSQWRNRSNPSSATRIRVMLEVAKAVRYVHSMGIILHDAVDSDDIFLDSEFHARFRFLGLTAHYINVTLIGDLNHEWLSREANIFLFGCLFYEMCFDVKISYRNRLENNSDAVAKRPSKPEIRDDEWQLIQRCCAKEPKSQPTMDEVVREMEAWPGI
;
A
#
# COMPACT_ATOMS: atom_id res chain seq x y z
N MET A 1 -19.02 5.36 -21.38
CA MET A 1 -18.42 6.66 -21.77
C MET A 1 -17.54 7.14 -20.64
N SER A 2 -16.23 7.01 -20.78
CA SER A 2 -15.32 8.14 -20.62
C SER A 2 -13.94 7.69 -21.08
N ASP A 3 -13.58 8.07 -22.31
CA ASP A 3 -12.20 8.08 -22.80
C ASP A 3 -11.42 9.18 -22.08
N TYR A 4 -11.25 9.05 -20.75
CA TYR A 4 -10.33 9.89 -20.01
C TYR A 4 -8.92 9.48 -20.43
N THR A 5 -8.26 10.30 -21.25
CA THR A 5 -6.82 10.20 -21.48
C THR A 5 -6.12 10.10 -20.11
N PRO A 6 -5.41 8.99 -19.80
CA PRO A 6 -4.83 8.75 -18.47
C PRO A 6 -3.94 9.90 -17.98
N GLY A 7 -3.40 10.69 -18.91
CA GLY A 7 -2.58 11.86 -18.61
C GLY A 7 -3.31 13.04 -17.95
N ILE A 8 -4.56 13.33 -18.30
CA ILE A 8 -5.28 14.49 -17.74
C ILE A 8 -5.72 14.22 -16.30
N SER A 9 -6.36 13.06 -16.07
CA SER A 9 -6.77 12.65 -14.72
C SER A 9 -5.57 12.60 -13.77
N ARG A 10 -4.46 11.96 -14.19
CA ARG A 10 -3.22 11.90 -13.40
C ARG A 10 -2.65 13.28 -13.07
N ARG A 11 -2.66 14.23 -14.03
CA ARG A 11 -2.20 15.62 -13.79
C ARG A 11 -3.12 16.35 -12.80
N ALA A 12 -4.43 16.19 -12.92
CA ALA A 12 -5.39 16.79 -12.00
C ALA A 12 -5.20 16.27 -10.57
N VAL A 13 -5.02 14.96 -10.40
CA VAL A 13 -4.75 14.36 -9.08
C VAL A 13 -3.42 14.86 -8.52
N ARG A 14 -2.34 14.91 -9.33
CA ARG A 14 -1.06 15.49 -8.88
C ARG A 14 -1.18 16.95 -8.44
N LEU A 15 -1.90 17.77 -9.20
CA LEU A 15 -2.15 19.16 -8.83
C LEU A 15 -2.92 19.25 -7.50
N ALA A 16 -3.95 18.42 -7.30
CA ALA A 16 -4.68 18.37 -6.05
C ALA A 16 -3.79 17.96 -4.86
N LEU A 17 -2.90 16.98 -5.06
CA LEU A 17 -1.91 16.55 -4.06
C LEU A 17 -0.91 17.66 -3.74
N GLU A 18 -0.41 18.40 -4.74
CA GLU A 18 0.49 19.53 -4.54
C GLU A 18 -0.15 20.69 -3.79
N ILE A 19 -1.41 21.01 -4.12
CA ILE A 19 -2.18 22.02 -3.38
C ILE A 19 -2.38 21.57 -1.94
N HIS A 20 -2.82 20.33 -1.73
CA HIS A 20 -3.09 19.79 -0.40
C HIS A 20 -1.83 19.71 0.46
N ALA A 21 -0.68 19.34 -0.11
CA ALA A 21 0.59 19.29 0.60
C ALA A 21 1.07 20.67 1.09
N ARG A 22 0.63 21.77 0.45
CA ARG A 22 0.95 23.14 0.86
C ARG A 22 -0.11 23.75 1.76
N VAL A 23 -1.36 23.38 1.54
CA VAL A 23 -2.52 23.87 2.28
C VAL A 23 -3.40 22.66 2.57
N PRO A 24 -3.22 21.98 3.73
CA PRO A 24 -3.94 20.76 4.07
C PRO A 24 -5.39 21.07 4.45
N VAL A 25 -6.19 21.49 3.45
CA VAL A 25 -7.62 21.71 3.59
C VAL A 25 -8.33 20.42 3.21
N LEU A 26 -9.22 19.97 4.08
CA LEU A 26 -10.08 18.82 3.81
C LEU A 26 -11.37 19.30 3.15
N PRO A 27 -11.77 18.74 2.00
CA PRO A 27 -13.02 19.13 1.37
C PRO A 27 -14.19 18.69 2.27
N ARG A 28 -15.21 19.53 2.42
CA ARG A 28 -16.42 19.20 3.20
C ARG A 28 -17.08 17.90 2.76
N SER A 29 -16.93 17.51 1.49
CA SER A 29 -17.40 16.24 0.95
C SER A 29 -16.80 15.01 1.64
N LEU A 30 -15.66 15.14 2.32
CA LEU A 30 -15.07 14.05 3.11
C LEU A 30 -15.87 13.79 4.40
N PHE A 31 -16.63 14.76 4.88
CA PHE A 31 -17.46 14.67 6.10
C PHE A 31 -18.96 14.61 5.80
N ALA A 32 -19.35 14.74 4.54
CA ALA A 32 -20.74 14.67 4.13
C ALA A 32 -21.22 13.21 4.23
N LYS A 33 -21.99 12.91 5.28
CA LYS A 33 -22.54 11.57 5.53
C LYS A 33 -23.48 11.17 4.39
N GLY A 34 -23.15 10.07 3.71
CA GLY A 34 -24.04 9.36 2.80
C GLY A 34 -24.74 8.18 3.49
N ILE A 35 -25.74 7.59 2.82
CA ILE A 35 -26.33 6.34 3.26
C ILE A 35 -25.31 5.21 3.05
N VAL A 36 -25.06 4.41 4.09
CA VAL A 36 -24.22 3.21 3.98
C VAL A 36 -25.02 2.13 3.26
N GLY A 37 -24.71 1.92 1.98
CA GLY A 37 -25.33 0.89 1.15
C GLY A 37 -24.64 -0.47 1.24
N PRO A 38 -25.20 -1.51 0.57
CA PRO A 38 -24.65 -2.88 0.61
C PRO A 38 -23.24 -3.01 0.01
N HIS A 39 -22.82 -2.05 -0.82
CA HIS A 39 -21.50 -1.98 -1.45
C HIS A 39 -20.46 -1.22 -0.64
N HIS A 40 -20.80 -0.75 0.56
CA HIS A 40 -19.88 -0.03 1.44
C HIS A 40 -19.42 -0.90 2.60
N HIS A 41 -18.23 -0.62 3.10
CA HIS A 41 -17.68 -1.20 4.33
C HIS A 41 -17.26 -0.09 5.29
N ILE A 42 -17.32 -0.37 6.60
CA ILE A 42 -16.90 0.56 7.65
C ILE A 42 -15.60 0.06 8.26
N TRP A 43 -14.56 0.89 8.27
CA TRP A 43 -13.29 0.60 8.92
C TRP A 43 -13.02 1.59 10.05
N PHE A 44 -12.36 1.11 11.10
CA PHE A 44 -11.63 1.99 12.00
C PHE A 44 -10.53 2.66 11.19
N THR A 45 -10.46 3.99 11.20
CA THR A 45 -9.45 4.72 10.42
C THR A 45 -8.04 4.49 10.98
N CYS A 46 -7.93 4.08 12.25
CA CYS A 46 -6.67 3.88 12.97
C CYS A 46 -6.54 2.44 13.52
N ARG A 47 -5.35 1.83 13.45
CA ARG A 47 -4.93 0.76 14.40
C ARG A 47 -4.44 1.48 15.64
N ASN A 48 -4.79 1.02 16.85
CA ASN A 48 -4.67 1.66 18.18
C ASN A 48 -3.32 2.36 18.56
N THR A 49 -2.34 2.48 17.67
CA THR A 49 -0.98 2.97 17.86
C THR A 49 -0.57 4.13 16.94
N LEU A 50 -1.43 4.66 16.05
CA LEU A 50 -1.09 5.85 15.25
C LEU A 50 -1.67 7.13 15.90
N PRO A 51 -0.82 7.98 16.52
CA PRO A 51 -1.29 9.15 17.28
C PRO A 51 -1.63 10.36 16.39
N ASP A 52 -1.29 10.33 15.09
CA ASP A 52 -1.38 11.53 14.25
C ASP A 52 -2.70 11.62 13.47
N THR A 53 -3.61 12.44 13.99
CA THR A 53 -4.89 12.77 13.36
C THR A 53 -4.70 13.39 11.98
N GLU A 54 -3.59 14.10 11.76
CA GLU A 54 -3.26 14.69 10.46
C GLU A 54 -3.00 13.63 9.40
N LEU A 55 -2.16 12.63 9.69
CA LEU A 55 -1.88 11.50 8.79
C LEU A 55 -3.18 10.79 8.36
N LEU A 56 -4.12 10.60 9.29
CA LEU A 56 -5.40 9.93 9.01
C LEU A 56 -6.25 10.74 8.03
N PHE A 57 -6.37 12.04 8.25
CA PHE A 57 -7.17 12.90 7.37
C PHE A 57 -6.52 13.12 6.01
N GLN A 58 -5.19 13.26 5.96
CA GLN A 58 -4.46 13.30 4.69
C GLN A 58 -4.66 11.99 3.92
N SER A 59 -4.49 10.85 4.58
CA SER A 59 -4.70 9.53 3.96
C SER A 59 -6.13 9.39 3.45
N ALA A 60 -7.14 9.84 4.20
CA ALA A 60 -8.53 9.80 3.77
C ALA A 60 -8.80 10.67 2.54
N PHE A 61 -8.26 11.89 2.49
CA PHE A 61 -8.36 12.75 1.32
C PHE A 61 -7.66 12.16 0.09
N VAL A 62 -6.42 11.72 0.26
CA VAL A 62 -5.61 11.11 -0.81
C VAL A 62 -6.31 9.87 -1.37
N SER A 63 -6.81 8.98 -0.51
CA SER A 63 -7.57 7.78 -0.91
C SER A 63 -8.81 8.10 -1.74
N LYS A 64 -9.44 9.26 -1.49
CA LYS A 64 -10.64 9.68 -2.21
C LYS A 64 -10.34 10.07 -3.67
N ILE A 65 -9.14 10.57 -3.95
CA ILE A 65 -8.76 11.12 -5.26
C ILE A 65 -7.84 10.23 -6.08
N LEU A 66 -7.19 9.24 -5.46
CA LEU A 66 -6.37 8.25 -6.19
C LEU A 66 -7.25 7.29 -7.00
N ASP A 67 -6.61 6.64 -7.98
CA ASP A 67 -7.21 5.63 -8.84
C ASP A 67 -7.75 4.44 -8.01
N PRO A 68 -9.07 4.17 -8.07
CA PRO A 68 -9.70 3.11 -7.30
C PRO A 68 -9.29 1.70 -7.74
N SER A 69 -8.59 1.55 -8.87
CA SER A 69 -8.02 0.26 -9.28
C SER A 69 -6.83 -0.18 -8.43
N TYR A 70 -6.17 0.74 -7.71
CA TYR A 70 -5.01 0.45 -6.86
C TYR A 70 -5.24 0.78 -5.38
N ILE A 71 -6.24 1.62 -5.08
CA ILE A 71 -6.48 2.15 -3.74
C ILE A 71 -7.93 1.91 -3.35
N VAL A 72 -8.16 1.48 -2.12
CA VAL A 72 -9.50 1.41 -1.57
C VAL A 72 -10.00 2.82 -1.28
N ARG A 73 -11.01 3.24 -2.05
CA ARG A 73 -11.52 4.60 -2.01
C ARG A 73 -12.25 4.86 -0.70
N VAL A 74 -11.84 5.95 -0.03
CA VAL A 74 -12.59 6.53 1.09
C VAL A 74 -13.69 7.43 0.55
N LEU A 75 -14.93 7.13 0.92
CA LEU A 75 -16.10 7.89 0.53
C LEU A 75 -16.31 9.07 1.48
N TRP A 76 -16.38 8.81 2.78
CA TRP A 76 -16.44 9.82 3.84
C TRP A 76 -15.94 9.25 5.16
N VAL A 77 -15.65 10.15 6.10
CA VAL A 77 -15.24 9.84 7.47
C VAL A 77 -16.23 10.42 8.46
N TYR A 78 -16.38 9.78 9.61
CA TYR A 78 -17.21 10.28 10.71
C TYR A 78 -16.64 9.81 12.04
N GLU A 79 -17.00 10.51 13.11
CA GLU A 79 -16.65 10.13 14.47
C GLU A 79 -17.84 9.43 15.14
N GLU A 80 -17.54 8.34 15.84
CA GLU A 80 -18.47 7.62 16.71
C GLU A 80 -17.66 7.06 17.90
N ASP A 81 -18.17 7.22 19.12
CA ASP A 81 -17.50 6.76 20.36
C ASP A 81 -16.03 7.21 20.49
N ASN A 82 -15.72 8.45 20.13
CA ASN A 82 -14.37 9.03 20.13
C ASN A 82 -13.39 8.27 19.22
N ARG A 83 -13.91 7.64 18.15
CA ARG A 83 -13.14 6.92 17.14
C ARG A 83 -13.48 7.46 15.75
N LEU A 84 -12.44 7.75 14.97
CA LEU A 84 -12.61 8.12 13.57
C LEU A 84 -12.85 6.87 12.72
N LEU A 85 -13.99 6.80 12.06
CA LEU A 85 -14.41 5.72 11.16
C LEU A 85 -14.43 6.21 9.72
N SER A 86 -14.07 5.33 8.80
CA SER A 86 -14.08 5.58 7.37
C SER A 86 -15.07 4.65 6.68
N VAL A 87 -15.93 5.22 5.84
CA VAL A 87 -16.76 4.46 4.92
C VAL A 87 -16.03 4.33 3.60
N VAL A 88 -15.86 3.09 3.14
CA VAL A 88 -15.08 2.75 1.94
C VAL A 88 -15.87 1.89 0.98
N ASP A 89 -15.42 1.86 -0.27
CA ASP A 89 -15.92 0.89 -1.26
C ASP A 89 -15.53 -0.54 -0.85
N LYS A 90 -16.47 -1.49 -1.01
CA LYS A 90 -16.15 -2.91 -0.90
C LYS A 90 -15.26 -3.34 -2.07
N VAL A 91 -14.15 -3.99 -1.74
CA VAL A 91 -13.22 -4.58 -2.72
C VAL A 91 -13.66 -5.99 -3.10
N ASN A 92 -14.11 -6.79 -2.12
CA ASN A 92 -14.67 -8.12 -2.30
C ASN A 92 -15.80 -8.37 -1.28
N GLU A 93 -16.48 -9.51 -1.39
CA GLU A 93 -17.65 -9.83 -0.55
C GLU A 93 -17.34 -9.84 0.95
N ASN A 94 -16.18 -10.39 1.33
CA ASN A 94 -15.80 -10.62 2.72
C ASN A 94 -14.90 -9.52 3.29
N MET A 95 -14.45 -8.59 2.45
CA MET A 95 -13.39 -7.63 2.76
C MET A 95 -12.20 -8.29 3.45
N GLU A 96 -11.82 -9.48 3.01
CA GLU A 96 -10.66 -10.19 3.54
C GLU A 96 -9.37 -9.53 3.05
N SER A 97 -8.40 -9.41 3.94
CA SER A 97 -7.07 -8.90 3.60
C SER A 97 -6.22 -9.95 2.87
N LEU A 98 -5.09 -9.52 2.32
CA LEU A 98 -4.13 -10.37 1.61
C LEU A 98 -3.59 -11.49 2.50
N SER A 99 -3.29 -11.18 3.77
CA SER A 99 -2.86 -12.17 4.76
C SER A 99 -3.96 -13.21 5.06
N GLN A 100 -5.21 -12.76 5.26
CA GLN A 100 -6.35 -13.64 5.53
C GLN A 100 -6.63 -14.54 4.32
N TRP A 101 -6.64 -13.96 3.12
CA TRP A 101 -6.78 -14.69 1.86
C TRP A 101 -5.66 -15.73 1.69
N ARG A 102 -4.41 -15.36 1.95
CA ARG A 102 -3.25 -16.26 1.83
C ARG A 102 -3.36 -17.48 2.75
N ASN A 103 -3.76 -17.25 4.00
CA ASN A 103 -3.97 -18.30 5.00
C ASN A 103 -5.13 -19.22 4.60
N ARG A 104 -6.25 -18.64 4.14
CA ARG A 104 -7.46 -19.38 3.79
C ARG A 104 -7.31 -20.20 2.51
N SER A 105 -6.69 -19.64 1.48
CA SER A 105 -6.67 -20.21 0.13
C SER A 105 -5.47 -21.11 -0.16
N ASN A 106 -4.39 -20.98 0.61
CA ASN A 106 -3.11 -21.66 0.38
C ASN A 106 -2.70 -21.72 -1.11
N PRO A 107 -2.54 -20.57 -1.78
CA PRO A 107 -2.41 -20.45 -3.22
C PRO A 107 -1.13 -21.13 -3.74
N SER A 108 -1.15 -21.52 -5.01
CA SER A 108 0.04 -22.04 -5.72
C SER A 108 1.14 -20.97 -5.82
N SER A 109 2.40 -21.37 -6.08
CA SER A 109 3.50 -20.43 -6.34
C SER A 109 3.17 -19.47 -7.50
N ALA A 110 2.66 -19.97 -8.63
CA ALA A 110 2.26 -19.12 -9.76
C ALA A 110 1.21 -18.08 -9.38
N THR A 111 0.20 -18.46 -8.57
CA THR A 111 -0.81 -17.53 -8.07
C THR A 111 -0.21 -16.48 -7.15
N ARG A 112 0.72 -16.85 -6.27
CA ARG A 112 1.43 -15.90 -5.38
C ARG A 112 2.20 -14.87 -6.18
N ILE A 113 2.92 -15.30 -7.21
CA ILE A 113 3.68 -14.40 -8.08
C ILE A 113 2.75 -13.41 -8.79
N ARG A 114 1.63 -13.89 -9.37
CA ARG A 114 0.64 -13.03 -10.02
C ARG A 114 0.08 -11.97 -9.06
N VAL A 115 -0.27 -12.38 -7.85
CA VAL A 115 -0.75 -11.46 -6.82
C VAL A 115 0.33 -10.45 -6.42
N MET A 116 1.57 -10.89 -6.21
CA MET A 116 2.67 -9.97 -5.87
C MET A 116 3.03 -9.02 -7.01
N LEU A 117 2.82 -9.42 -8.27
CA LEU A 117 2.93 -8.51 -9.40
C LEU A 117 1.86 -7.41 -9.32
N GLU A 118 0.62 -7.74 -8.97
CA GLU A 118 -0.43 -6.73 -8.77
C GLU A 118 -0.12 -5.79 -7.60
N VAL A 119 0.43 -6.32 -6.49
CA VAL A 119 0.95 -5.50 -5.38
C VAL A 119 2.05 -4.57 -5.88
N ALA A 120 3.02 -5.07 -6.66
CA ALA A 120 4.10 -4.27 -7.21
C ALA A 120 3.58 -3.13 -8.12
N LYS A 121 2.57 -3.42 -8.95
CA LYS A 121 1.92 -2.42 -9.82
C LYS A 121 1.23 -1.33 -9.00
N ALA A 122 0.57 -1.68 -7.90
CA ALA A 122 -0.05 -0.71 -6.99
C ALA A 122 1.00 0.19 -6.30
N VAL A 123 2.10 -0.38 -5.79
CA VAL A 123 3.19 0.43 -5.19
C VAL A 123 3.85 1.33 -6.24
N ARG A 124 4.10 0.81 -7.46
CA ARG A 124 4.58 1.61 -8.61
C ARG A 124 3.66 2.78 -8.91
N TYR A 125 2.34 2.56 -8.93
CA TYR A 125 1.35 3.61 -9.13
C TYR A 125 1.46 4.69 -8.04
N VAL A 126 1.51 4.30 -6.77
CA VAL A 126 1.65 5.21 -5.63
C VAL A 126 2.93 6.06 -5.76
N HIS A 127 4.08 5.44 -6.04
CA HIS A 127 5.34 6.17 -6.27
C HIS A 127 5.25 7.15 -7.44
N SER A 128 4.57 6.76 -8.52
CA SER A 128 4.34 7.62 -9.69
C SER A 128 3.48 8.85 -9.36
N MET A 129 2.67 8.80 -8.30
CA MET A 129 1.88 9.92 -7.81
C MET A 129 2.65 10.83 -6.84
N GLY A 130 3.94 10.54 -6.60
CA GLY A 130 4.76 11.31 -5.65
C GLY A 130 4.42 11.00 -4.20
N ILE A 131 3.90 9.80 -3.94
CA ILE A 131 3.44 9.37 -2.62
C ILE A 131 4.37 8.26 -2.09
N ILE A 132 4.55 8.27 -0.77
CA ILE A 132 5.31 7.31 0.01
C ILE A 132 4.33 6.62 0.96
N LEU A 133 4.27 5.28 0.96
CA LEU A 133 3.46 4.56 1.95
C LEU A 133 4.13 4.64 3.32
N HIS A 134 3.29 4.61 4.35
CA HIS A 134 3.71 4.58 5.75
C HIS A 134 4.27 3.20 6.11
N ASP A 135 5.25 3.15 7.01
CA ASP A 135 5.93 1.93 7.51
C ASP A 135 4.98 0.93 8.21
N ALA A 136 3.86 1.44 8.71
CA ALA A 136 2.81 0.62 9.32
C ALA A 136 2.00 -0.21 8.31
N VAL A 137 2.07 0.11 7.01
CA VAL A 137 1.36 -0.66 5.97
C VAL A 137 1.86 -2.10 5.95
N ASP A 138 0.94 -3.05 5.97
CA ASP A 138 1.25 -4.48 5.92
C ASP A 138 0.28 -5.30 5.05
N SER A 139 0.44 -6.62 5.06
CA SER A 139 -0.42 -7.55 4.33
C SER A 139 -1.89 -7.54 4.80
N ASP A 140 -2.22 -6.94 5.95
CA ASP A 140 -3.60 -6.75 6.40
C ASP A 140 -4.24 -5.47 5.81
N ASP A 141 -3.43 -4.58 5.21
CA ASP A 141 -3.88 -3.35 4.54
C ASP A 141 -4.00 -3.51 3.02
N ILE A 142 -3.81 -4.72 2.48
CA ILE A 142 -3.93 -5.02 1.05
C ILE A 142 -5.14 -5.93 0.86
N PHE A 143 -5.95 -5.65 -0.16
CA PHE A 143 -7.16 -6.40 -0.49
C PHE A 143 -7.10 -6.84 -1.94
N LEU A 144 -7.66 -8.01 -2.23
CA LEU A 144 -7.78 -8.51 -3.60
C LEU A 144 -9.23 -8.41 -4.03
N ASP A 145 -9.47 -7.88 -5.24
CA ASP A 145 -10.79 -7.98 -5.85
C ASP A 145 -11.02 -9.35 -6.49
N SER A 146 -12.18 -9.55 -7.12
CA SER A 146 -12.56 -10.81 -7.76
C SER A 146 -11.62 -11.22 -8.90
N GLU A 147 -10.83 -10.30 -9.46
CA GLU A 147 -9.87 -10.55 -10.54
C GLU A 147 -8.43 -10.63 -10.02
N PHE A 148 -8.24 -10.64 -8.69
CA PHE A 148 -6.94 -10.63 -8.00
C PHE A 148 -6.13 -9.34 -8.17
N HIS A 149 -6.77 -8.22 -8.55
CA HIS A 149 -6.09 -6.93 -8.51
C HIS A 149 -5.92 -6.46 -7.07
N ALA A 150 -4.70 -6.03 -6.74
CA ALA A 150 -4.36 -5.57 -5.40
C ALA A 150 -4.77 -4.11 -5.19
N ARG A 151 -5.52 -3.88 -4.11
CA ARG A 151 -5.95 -2.55 -3.67
C ARG A 151 -5.50 -2.28 -2.24
N PHE A 152 -4.81 -1.17 -2.03
CA PHE A 152 -4.34 -0.78 -0.71
C PHE A 152 -5.41 0.00 0.04
N ARG A 153 -5.68 -0.40 1.29
CA ARG A 153 -6.13 0.55 2.30
C ARG A 153 -4.98 1.52 2.53
N PHE A 154 -5.16 2.73 2.01
CA PHE A 154 -4.05 3.65 1.91
C PHE A 154 -3.72 4.31 3.25
N LEU A 155 -2.44 4.24 3.60
CA LEU A 155 -1.80 5.00 4.66
C LEU A 155 -0.48 5.52 4.09
N GLY A 156 -0.39 6.84 3.88
CA GLY A 156 0.77 7.42 3.24
C GLY A 156 0.68 8.93 3.09
N LEU A 157 1.80 9.52 2.71
CA LEU A 157 1.98 10.96 2.61
C LEU A 157 2.61 11.32 1.26
N THR A 158 2.37 12.55 0.81
CA THR A 158 3.11 13.04 -0.36
C THR A 158 4.58 13.24 0.02
N ALA A 159 5.50 12.89 -0.88
CA ALA A 159 6.94 13.10 -0.67
C ALA A 159 7.28 14.58 -0.44
N HIS A 160 6.51 15.49 -1.05
CA HIS A 160 6.65 16.92 -0.80
C HIS A 160 6.31 17.27 0.65
N TYR A 161 5.17 16.78 1.16
CA TYR A 161 4.74 17.02 2.54
C TYR A 161 5.77 16.49 3.55
N ILE A 162 6.30 15.29 3.34
CA ILE A 162 7.37 14.71 4.18
C ILE A 162 8.61 15.62 4.21
N ASN A 163 8.99 16.23 3.08
CA ASN A 163 10.17 17.07 3.01
C ASN A 163 10.00 18.46 3.64
N VAL A 164 8.78 19.02 3.66
CA VAL A 164 8.52 20.39 4.13
C VAL A 164 8.02 20.45 5.57
N THR A 165 7.43 19.35 6.07
CA THR A 165 6.89 19.29 7.42
C THR A 165 7.87 18.58 8.34
N LEU A 166 8.37 19.30 9.35
CA LEU A 166 9.07 18.73 10.50
C LEU A 166 8.04 18.02 11.40
N ILE A 167 7.45 16.91 10.94
CA ILE A 167 6.67 16.06 11.84
C ILE A 167 7.69 15.38 12.76
N GLY A 168 7.85 15.93 13.96
CA GLY A 168 8.91 15.53 14.91
C GLY A 168 8.90 14.05 15.31
N ASP A 169 7.80 13.34 15.04
CA ASP A 169 7.63 11.91 15.33
C ASP A 169 7.76 10.98 14.10
N LEU A 170 7.76 11.53 12.87
CA LEU A 170 7.94 10.74 11.65
C LEU A 170 9.40 10.78 11.24
N ASN A 171 10.15 9.75 11.64
CA ASN A 171 11.54 9.62 11.29
C ASN A 171 11.68 9.49 9.76
N HIS A 172 12.21 10.54 9.10
CA HIS A 172 12.28 10.62 7.62
C HIS A 172 12.99 9.42 6.97
N GLU A 173 13.86 8.73 7.72
CA GLU A 173 14.54 7.51 7.26
C GLU A 173 13.57 6.37 6.93
N TRP A 174 12.40 6.31 7.56
CA TRP A 174 11.41 5.24 7.38
C TRP A 174 10.37 5.56 6.29
N LEU A 175 10.27 6.83 5.89
CA LEU A 175 9.35 7.31 4.87
C LEU A 175 10.10 7.67 3.59
N SER A 176 10.63 6.65 2.93
CA SER A 176 11.37 6.77 1.67
C SER A 176 10.86 5.80 0.61
N ARG A 177 11.25 6.01 -0.66
CA ARG A 177 10.89 5.06 -1.72
C ARG A 177 11.58 3.74 -1.49
N GLU A 178 12.82 3.78 -1.01
CA GLU A 178 13.65 2.64 -0.66
C GLU A 178 13.02 1.83 0.48
N ALA A 179 12.53 2.47 1.54
CA ALA A 179 11.76 1.79 2.58
C ALA A 179 10.51 1.08 2.02
N ASN A 180 9.85 1.68 1.01
CA ASN A 180 8.74 1.02 0.32
C ASN A 180 9.18 -0.19 -0.53
N ILE A 181 10.37 -0.15 -1.15
CA ILE A 181 10.92 -1.32 -1.85
C ILE A 181 11.23 -2.43 -0.85
N PHE A 182 11.82 -2.08 0.29
CA PHE A 182 12.07 -3.04 1.38
C PHE A 182 10.76 -3.66 1.89
N LEU A 183 9.73 -2.84 2.14
CA LEU A 183 8.39 -3.29 2.51
C LEU A 183 7.82 -4.28 1.49
N PHE A 184 7.93 -3.98 0.19
CA PHE A 184 7.51 -4.90 -0.87
C PHE A 184 8.27 -6.24 -0.80
N GLY A 185 9.59 -6.21 -0.60
CA GLY A 185 10.40 -7.41 -0.42
C GLY A 185 9.95 -8.25 0.79
N CYS A 186 9.63 -7.61 1.91
CA CYS A 186 9.04 -8.29 3.07
C CYS A 186 7.68 -8.92 2.71
N LEU A 187 6.77 -8.18 2.09
CA LEU A 187 5.45 -8.70 1.70
C LEU A 187 5.57 -9.91 0.76
N PHE A 188 6.52 -9.88 -0.18
CA PHE A 188 6.77 -11.01 -1.07
C PHE A 188 7.32 -12.21 -0.28
N TYR A 189 8.28 -11.99 0.63
CA TYR A 189 8.77 -13.03 1.51
C TYR A 189 7.66 -13.65 2.38
N GLU A 190 6.80 -12.83 3.00
CA GLU A 190 5.63 -13.28 3.77
C GLU A 190 4.69 -14.13 2.89
N MET A 191 4.39 -13.66 1.67
CA MET A 191 3.53 -14.36 0.71
C MET A 191 4.09 -15.75 0.35
N CYS A 192 5.39 -15.83 0.09
CA CYS A 192 6.09 -17.06 -0.27
C CYS A 192 6.08 -18.08 0.88
N PHE A 193 6.43 -17.64 2.10
CA PHE A 193 6.75 -18.56 3.20
C PHE A 193 5.69 -18.67 4.29
N ASP A 194 4.60 -17.91 4.19
CA ASP A 194 3.51 -17.93 5.17
C ASP A 194 3.98 -17.56 6.58
N VAL A 195 4.78 -16.50 6.65
CA VAL A 195 5.34 -15.94 7.89
C VAL A 195 4.95 -14.47 8.01
N LYS A 196 5.02 -13.92 9.22
CA LYS A 196 4.82 -12.49 9.48
C LYS A 196 6.14 -11.88 9.91
N ILE A 197 6.62 -10.87 9.20
CA ILE A 197 7.78 -10.09 9.60
C ILE A 197 7.33 -9.02 10.59
N SER A 198 8.02 -8.95 11.73
CA SER A 198 7.64 -8.02 12.80
C SER A 198 7.67 -6.58 12.30
N TYR A 199 6.75 -5.76 12.83
CA TYR A 199 6.69 -4.33 12.52
C TYR A 199 8.05 -3.66 12.70
N ARG A 200 8.76 -3.97 13.80
CA ARG A 200 10.10 -3.44 14.08
C ARG A 200 11.13 -3.79 13.01
N ASN A 201 11.14 -5.04 12.52
CA ASN A 201 12.07 -5.45 11.47
C ASN A 201 11.79 -4.73 10.13
N ARG A 202 10.51 -4.45 9.83
CA ARG A 202 10.14 -3.66 8.65
C ARG A 202 10.54 -2.20 8.81
N LEU A 203 10.26 -1.62 9.98
CA LEU A 203 10.61 -0.25 10.33
C LEU A 203 12.12 0.03 10.22
N GLU A 204 12.93 -0.87 10.78
CA GLU A 204 14.39 -0.74 10.80
C GLU A 204 15.04 -1.21 9.49
N ASN A 205 14.26 -1.58 8.45
CA ASN A 205 14.75 -2.20 7.22
C ASN A 205 15.75 -3.35 7.49
N ASN A 206 15.44 -4.19 8.48
CA ASN A 206 16.33 -5.22 8.97
C ASN A 206 16.40 -6.41 7.98
N SER A 207 17.36 -6.36 7.05
CA SER A 207 17.60 -7.42 6.05
C SER A 207 17.84 -8.80 6.68
N ASP A 208 18.32 -8.88 7.93
CA ASP A 208 18.57 -10.16 8.59
C ASP A 208 17.27 -10.94 8.84
N ALA A 209 16.12 -10.25 8.91
CA ALA A 209 14.80 -10.87 9.05
C ALA A 209 14.39 -11.70 7.82
N VAL A 210 15.00 -11.46 6.66
CA VAL A 210 14.75 -12.15 5.38
C VAL A 210 16.01 -12.77 4.78
N ALA A 211 17.11 -12.84 5.53
CA ALA A 211 18.40 -13.34 5.03
C ALA A 211 18.40 -14.86 4.81
N LYS A 212 17.57 -15.60 5.55
CA LYS A 212 17.50 -17.06 5.45
C LYS A 212 16.42 -17.45 4.46
N ARG A 213 16.77 -18.20 3.41
CA ARG A 213 15.80 -18.89 2.54
C ARG A 213 15.26 -20.12 3.27
N PRO A 214 13.96 -20.21 3.61
CA PRO A 214 13.37 -21.44 4.09
C PRO A 214 13.44 -22.53 3.01
N SER A 215 13.57 -23.80 3.44
CA SER A 215 13.58 -24.94 2.52
C SER A 215 12.20 -25.33 2.02
N LYS A 216 11.14 -24.86 2.67
CA LYS A 216 9.74 -25.10 2.28
C LYS A 216 8.90 -23.83 2.46
N PRO A 217 7.96 -23.54 1.54
CA PRO A 217 7.86 -24.17 0.21
C PRO A 217 9.08 -23.83 -0.65
N GLU A 218 9.37 -24.68 -1.63
CA GLU A 218 10.34 -24.34 -2.67
C GLU A 218 9.75 -23.23 -3.54
N ILE A 219 10.49 -22.14 -3.71
CA ILE A 219 10.16 -21.02 -4.59
C ILE A 219 11.21 -20.92 -5.68
N ARG A 220 10.89 -20.28 -6.79
CA ARG A 220 11.84 -20.10 -7.88
C ARG A 220 13.04 -19.25 -7.43
N ASP A 221 14.17 -19.43 -8.09
CA ASP A 221 15.37 -18.67 -7.78
C ASP A 221 15.23 -17.19 -8.13
N ASP A 222 14.50 -16.85 -9.20
CA ASP A 222 14.22 -15.45 -9.56
C ASP A 222 13.36 -14.74 -8.52
N GLU A 223 12.31 -15.39 -7.99
CA GLU A 223 11.53 -14.89 -6.84
C GLU A 223 12.46 -14.58 -5.66
N TRP A 224 13.32 -15.53 -5.30
CA TRP A 224 14.25 -15.36 -4.19
C TRP A 224 15.25 -14.21 -4.41
N GLN A 225 15.85 -14.13 -5.60
CA GLN A 225 16.82 -13.07 -5.92
C GLN A 225 16.16 -11.69 -5.93
N LEU A 226 14.91 -11.57 -6.40
CA LEU A 226 14.17 -10.32 -6.34
C LEU A 226 13.89 -9.91 -4.90
N ILE A 227 13.43 -10.84 -4.04
CA ILE A 227 13.23 -10.58 -2.60
C ILE A 227 14.52 -10.05 -1.97
N GLN A 228 15.65 -10.71 -2.21
CA GLN A 228 16.93 -10.31 -1.63
C GLN A 228 17.39 -8.92 -2.10
N ARG A 229 17.20 -8.57 -3.39
CA ARG A 229 17.54 -7.24 -3.89
C ARG A 229 16.61 -6.16 -3.34
N CYS A 230 15.31 -6.43 -3.22
CA CYS A 230 14.38 -5.50 -2.59
C CYS A 230 14.72 -5.26 -1.12
N CYS A 231 15.20 -6.29 -0.41
CA CYS A 231 15.60 -6.21 1.00
C CYS A 231 17.10 -5.99 1.20
N ALA A 232 17.82 -5.44 0.22
CA ALA A 232 19.26 -5.20 0.33
C ALA A 232 19.58 -4.20 1.46
N LYS A 233 20.67 -4.46 2.19
CA LYS A 233 21.14 -3.61 3.30
C LYS A 233 21.43 -2.18 2.86
N GLU A 234 21.98 -2.03 1.67
CA GLU A 234 22.28 -0.73 1.07
C GLU A 234 21.06 -0.27 0.25
N PRO A 235 20.37 0.82 0.62
CA PRO A 235 19.16 1.30 -0.07
C PRO A 235 19.38 1.55 -1.56
N LYS A 236 20.57 2.05 -1.94
CA LYS A 236 20.93 2.33 -3.34
C LYS A 236 21.10 1.08 -4.21
N SER A 237 21.22 -0.08 -3.59
CA SER A 237 21.32 -1.37 -4.29
C SER A 237 19.94 -1.97 -4.58
N GLN A 238 18.87 -1.39 -4.02
CA GLN A 238 17.51 -1.83 -4.24
C GLN A 238 17.04 -1.41 -5.64
N PRO A 239 16.21 -2.23 -6.31
CA PRO A 239 15.58 -1.83 -7.56
C PRO A 239 14.49 -0.77 -7.30
N THR A 240 14.17 0.01 -8.33
CA THR A 240 12.95 0.81 -8.36
C THR A 240 11.72 -0.08 -8.58
N MET A 241 10.53 0.37 -8.17
CA MET A 241 9.29 -0.38 -8.48
C MET A 241 9.02 -0.54 -9.98
N ASP A 242 9.53 0.37 -10.82
CA ASP A 242 9.45 0.22 -12.28
C ASP A 242 10.28 -0.97 -12.76
N GLU A 243 11.48 -1.17 -12.21
CA GLU A 243 12.35 -2.31 -12.51
C GLU A 243 11.77 -3.61 -11.95
N VAL A 244 11.26 -3.59 -10.72
CA VAL A 244 10.57 -4.74 -10.10
C VAL A 244 9.43 -5.23 -10.97
N VAL A 245 8.53 -4.33 -11.39
CA VAL A 245 7.37 -4.73 -12.21
C VAL A 245 7.83 -5.24 -13.58
N ARG A 246 8.77 -4.57 -14.24
CA ARG A 246 9.27 -4.98 -15.56
C ARG A 246 9.92 -6.36 -15.51
N GLU A 247 10.70 -6.63 -14.48
CA GLU A 247 11.32 -7.93 -14.28
C GLU A 247 10.28 -9.02 -14.02
N MET A 248 9.35 -8.76 -13.10
CA MET A 248 8.29 -9.70 -12.81
C MET A 248 7.48 -10.00 -14.06
N GLU A 249 7.04 -9.00 -14.85
CA GLU A 249 6.30 -9.21 -16.12
C GLU A 249 7.05 -10.06 -17.16
N ALA A 250 8.39 -10.13 -17.07
CA ALA A 250 9.22 -10.92 -17.98
C ALA A 250 9.38 -12.39 -17.54
N TRP A 251 8.92 -12.76 -16.35
CA TRP A 251 9.04 -14.13 -15.87
C TRP A 251 8.17 -15.09 -16.69
N PRO A 252 8.66 -16.30 -17.02
CA PRO A 252 7.84 -17.29 -17.71
C PRO A 252 6.72 -17.82 -16.81
N GLY A 253 5.54 -18.06 -17.39
CA GLY A 253 4.45 -18.80 -16.74
C GLY A 253 3.57 -17.99 -15.77
N ILE A 254 3.63 -16.67 -15.85
CA ILE A 254 2.72 -15.73 -15.17
C ILE A 254 1.74 -15.12 -16.16
#